data_AF-A0A850J678-F1
#
_entry.id   AF-A0A850J678-F1
#
_cell.length_a   1.000
_cell.length_b   1.000
_cell.length_c   1.000
_cell.angle_alpha   90.00
_cell.angle_beta   90.00
_cell.angle_gamma   90.00
#
_symmetry.space_group_name_H-M   'P 1'
#
loop_
_entity.id
_entity.type
_entity.pdbx_description
1 polymer ?
#
loop_
_entity_poly.entity_id
_entity_poly.type
_entity_poly.pdbx_seq_one_letter_code
_entity_poly.pdbx_strand_id
1 'polypeptide(L)'
;MIGMGRYRRDAEVAPFSRDLLDQVVRALLDAVEEVPITERGFVFGEAVLDGLRLVEGRHLAAGARYRGGNEELDVEVHVPAWNRVGESRIDVTVTSDGHVVNLRLDLRMSGRRLHTVGIAGDYQGPKPFRWLRRARWEGELRAEEWWSALGSKTSPVSLRVVHPFAHADLQIGRRKDVGGRWSVRANARFGGRSLLRPVAAVGLAVMRGRVRRMLDEGFTKAVAAWNAEVPGMVEQGMRERLEFEHRITLKAVPREWADAYAAALQRGIEGLPFERGRLVKDSEGSFGVELLKGKHIKPGAKYRIDFVSEDEVEPLYVHVVAWEFDGPSRIEFDSPDDVQTGWVEIDSARIIRAGLAGEFKGYTSVKAAAEADLGRWWSGGSPLTATAENPAGEAALTVERVAERDGEWTLNIAATVEGRVWARHLVAVAGVLSGPSMRRSFQENADAFAEKWNGAVGTAEEAADSTLRAVLDH
;
A
#
# COMPACT_ATOMS: atom_id res chain seq x y z
N MET A 1 39.19 -32.42 -2.48
CA MET A 1 38.56 -31.33 -1.71
C MET A 1 37.85 -30.40 -2.70
N ILE A 2 36.62 -30.70 -3.13
CA ILE A 2 36.01 -30.08 -4.32
C ILE A 2 34.75 -29.27 -3.93
N GLY A 3 34.80 -27.96 -4.17
CA GLY A 3 33.65 -27.13 -4.56
C GLY A 3 32.78 -26.47 -3.48
N MET A 4 33.33 -25.75 -2.49
CA MET A 4 32.53 -24.86 -1.63
C MET A 4 32.59 -23.42 -2.16
N GLY A 5 31.46 -22.89 -2.59
CA GLY A 5 31.34 -21.48 -2.99
C GLY A 5 31.32 -20.60 -1.74
N ARG A 6 32.21 -19.61 -1.66
CA ARG A 6 32.19 -18.58 -0.62
C ARG A 6 31.95 -17.21 -1.25
N TYR A 7 31.08 -16.44 -0.63
CA TYR A 7 30.80 -15.06 -0.94
C TYR A 7 31.01 -14.22 0.32
N ARG A 8 31.63 -13.05 0.16
CA ARG A 8 31.84 -12.10 1.24
C ARG A 8 31.68 -10.69 0.69
N ARG A 9 30.90 -9.88 1.39
CA ARG A 9 30.67 -8.47 1.07
C ARG A 9 30.64 -7.66 2.35
N ASP A 10 31.36 -6.56 2.32
CA ASP A 10 31.28 -5.54 3.35
C ASP A 10 30.47 -4.37 2.77
N ALA A 11 29.63 -3.75 3.60
CA ALA A 11 28.80 -2.61 3.23
C ALA A 11 28.67 -1.64 4.41
N GLU A 12 28.42 -0.37 4.11
CA GLU A 12 28.08 0.64 5.11
C GLU A 12 26.60 0.93 5.05
N VAL A 13 25.93 0.83 6.20
CA VAL A 13 24.50 1.04 6.31
C VAL A 13 24.18 2.10 7.37
N ALA A 14 23.10 2.84 7.14
CA ALA A 14 22.58 3.82 8.07
C ALA A 14 22.23 3.13 9.40
N PRO A 15 22.69 3.68 10.54
CA PRO A 15 22.40 3.12 11.85
C PRO A 15 20.97 3.48 12.30
N PHE A 16 20.43 2.70 13.22
CA PHE A 16 19.24 3.07 13.97
C PHE A 16 19.32 2.59 15.43
N SER A 17 18.55 3.23 16.32
CA SER A 17 18.64 2.93 17.74
C SER A 17 18.02 1.57 18.07
N ARG A 18 18.55 0.93 19.11
CA ARG A 18 17.95 -0.29 19.66
C ARG A 18 16.52 -0.05 20.14
N ASP A 19 16.28 1.11 20.73
CA ASP A 19 14.96 1.48 21.25
C ASP A 19 13.91 1.62 20.14
N LEU A 20 14.30 2.03 18.93
CA LEU A 20 13.37 2.09 17.80
C LEU A 20 12.90 0.68 17.38
N LEU A 21 13.82 -0.30 17.34
CA LEU A 21 13.46 -1.71 17.07
C LEU A 21 12.43 -2.21 18.09
N ASP A 22 12.72 -2.00 19.38
CA ASP A 22 11.87 -2.46 20.47
C ASP A 22 10.50 -1.76 20.46
N GLN A 23 10.44 -0.50 20.02
CA GLN A 23 9.18 0.21 19.82
C GLN A 23 8.34 -0.37 18.68
N VAL A 24 8.95 -0.62 17.51
CA VAL A 24 8.27 -1.21 16.36
C VAL A 24 7.71 -2.60 16.71
N VAL A 25 8.52 -3.45 17.35
CA VAL A 25 8.08 -4.80 17.74
C VAL A 25 6.92 -4.74 18.73
N ARG A 26 6.97 -3.84 19.72
CA ARG A 26 5.87 -3.69 20.69
C ARG A 26 4.60 -3.21 20.02
N ALA A 27 4.68 -2.24 19.13
CA ALA A 27 3.52 -1.76 18.38
C ALA A 27 2.93 -2.87 17.49
N LEU A 28 3.75 -3.70 16.85
CA LEU A 28 3.26 -4.88 16.12
C LEU A 28 2.54 -5.86 17.05
N LEU A 29 3.08 -6.11 18.26
CA LEU A 29 2.43 -6.95 19.26
C LEU A 29 1.12 -6.36 19.77
N ASP A 30 1.07 -5.06 20.04
CA ASP A 30 -0.16 -4.34 20.43
C ASP A 30 -1.22 -4.45 19.32
N ALA A 31 -0.83 -4.20 18.07
CA ALA A 31 -1.72 -4.33 16.94
C ALA A 31 -2.34 -5.74 16.86
N VAL A 32 -1.53 -6.80 16.90
CA VAL A 32 -2.08 -8.16 16.76
C VAL A 32 -2.90 -8.60 17.97
N GLU A 33 -2.58 -8.14 19.19
CA GLU A 33 -3.37 -8.45 20.39
C GLU A 33 -4.74 -7.75 20.40
N GLU A 34 -4.78 -6.51 19.92
CA GLU A 34 -6.01 -5.70 19.88
C GLU A 34 -6.87 -5.95 18.63
N VAL A 35 -6.30 -6.62 17.63
CA VAL A 35 -7.01 -7.01 16.40
C VAL A 35 -8.27 -7.81 16.76
N PRO A 36 -9.47 -7.33 16.38
CA PRO A 36 -10.73 -7.96 16.78
C PRO A 36 -11.07 -9.16 15.87
N ILE A 37 -10.41 -10.30 16.08
CA ILE A 37 -10.74 -11.55 15.36
C ILE A 37 -11.75 -12.38 16.14
N THR A 38 -12.75 -12.88 15.42
CA THR A 38 -13.81 -13.75 15.92
C THR A 38 -13.93 -15.03 15.07
N GLU A 39 -14.87 -15.91 15.44
CA GLU A 39 -15.22 -17.10 14.65
C GLU A 39 -15.80 -16.77 13.28
N ARG A 40 -16.37 -15.57 13.12
CA ARG A 40 -16.91 -15.10 11.84
C ARG A 40 -15.83 -14.52 10.93
N GLY A 41 -14.67 -14.18 11.49
CA GLY A 41 -13.61 -13.46 10.79
C GLY A 41 -13.09 -12.27 11.58
N PHE A 42 -12.26 -11.48 10.91
CA PHE A 42 -11.74 -10.23 11.40
C PHE A 42 -12.82 -9.15 11.36
N VAL A 43 -13.20 -8.63 12.52
CA VAL A 43 -14.25 -7.61 12.64
C VAL A 43 -13.68 -6.24 12.31
N PHE A 44 -14.29 -5.54 11.38
CA PHE A 44 -13.84 -4.24 10.92
C PHE A 44 -15.00 -3.24 10.94
N GLY A 45 -15.18 -2.58 12.10
CA GLY A 45 -16.37 -1.77 12.34
C GLY A 45 -17.61 -2.66 12.42
N GLU A 46 -18.59 -2.41 11.55
CA GLU A 46 -19.80 -3.25 11.43
C GLU A 46 -19.59 -4.46 10.49
N ALA A 47 -18.49 -4.47 9.72
CA ALA A 47 -18.20 -5.53 8.76
C ALA A 47 -17.38 -6.67 9.38
N VAL A 48 -17.41 -7.83 8.72
CA VAL A 48 -16.55 -8.97 9.07
C VAL A 48 -15.83 -9.45 7.83
N LEU A 49 -14.51 -9.35 7.83
CA LEU A 49 -13.63 -9.91 6.80
C LEU A 49 -13.37 -11.38 7.12
N ASP A 50 -13.88 -12.28 6.30
CA ASP A 50 -13.81 -13.74 6.49
C ASP A 50 -12.47 -14.36 6.04
N GLY A 51 -11.58 -13.55 5.47
CA GLY A 51 -10.27 -13.97 4.98
C GLY A 51 -9.34 -14.58 6.03
N LEU A 52 -9.60 -14.37 7.33
CA LEU A 52 -8.99 -15.09 8.45
C LEU A 52 -9.95 -15.12 9.65
N ARG A 53 -10.35 -16.31 10.09
CA ARG A 53 -11.26 -16.50 11.23
C ARG A 53 -10.66 -17.41 12.30
N LEU A 54 -11.02 -17.16 13.57
CA LEU A 54 -10.65 -18.02 14.68
C LEU A 54 -11.53 -19.28 14.67
N VAL A 55 -10.93 -20.45 14.52
CA VAL A 55 -11.67 -21.73 14.47
C VAL A 55 -11.58 -22.51 15.78
N GLU A 56 -10.58 -22.22 16.62
CA GLU A 56 -10.40 -22.88 17.91
C GLU A 56 -9.69 -21.96 18.91
N GLY A 57 -10.09 -22.03 20.17
CA GLY A 57 -9.43 -21.34 21.28
C GLY A 57 -9.89 -19.88 21.46
N ARG A 58 -9.01 -19.05 22.01
CA ARG A 58 -9.22 -17.60 22.18
C ARG A 58 -8.16 -16.86 21.38
N HIS A 59 -8.49 -15.67 20.88
CA HIS A 59 -7.54 -14.86 20.10
C HIS A 59 -6.18 -14.73 20.79
N LEU A 60 -5.13 -15.15 20.08
CA LEU A 60 -3.72 -15.23 20.46
C LEU A 60 -3.41 -15.99 21.74
N ALA A 61 -4.37 -16.72 22.32
CA ALA A 61 -4.05 -17.62 23.42
C ALA A 61 -3.27 -18.83 22.92
N ALA A 62 -2.47 -19.45 23.80
CA ALA A 62 -1.87 -20.74 23.51
C ALA A 62 -2.96 -21.77 23.14
N GLY A 63 -2.77 -22.45 22.01
CA GLY A 63 -3.74 -23.37 21.41
C GLY A 63 -4.72 -22.71 20.43
N ALA A 64 -4.67 -21.39 20.21
CA ALA A 64 -5.54 -20.74 19.23
C ALA A 64 -5.26 -21.25 17.82
N ARG A 65 -6.32 -21.47 17.04
CA ARG A 65 -6.22 -21.82 15.63
C ARG A 65 -7.06 -20.90 14.78
N TYR A 66 -6.51 -20.48 13.65
CA TYR A 66 -7.16 -19.67 12.65
C TYR A 66 -7.13 -20.38 11.32
N ARG A 67 -8.18 -20.18 10.53
CA ARG A 67 -8.23 -20.60 9.12
C ARG A 67 -8.62 -19.40 8.28
N GLY A 68 -7.99 -19.25 7.14
CA GLY A 68 -8.23 -18.19 6.18
C GLY A 68 -7.90 -18.66 4.78
N GLY A 69 -8.23 -17.84 3.79
CA GLY A 69 -7.95 -18.16 2.39
C GLY A 69 -9.18 -18.18 1.49
N ASN A 70 -8.93 -18.50 0.22
CA ASN A 70 -9.92 -18.57 -0.86
C ASN A 70 -9.81 -19.92 -1.59
N GLU A 71 -10.46 -20.08 -2.74
CA GLU A 71 -10.46 -21.34 -3.49
C GLU A 71 -9.05 -21.79 -3.94
N GLU A 72 -8.11 -20.86 -4.08
CA GLU A 72 -6.74 -21.12 -4.59
C GLU A 72 -5.69 -21.25 -3.47
N LEU A 73 -5.98 -20.71 -2.28
CA LEU A 73 -5.05 -20.56 -1.19
C LEU A 73 -5.74 -20.85 0.15
N ASP A 74 -5.29 -21.88 0.87
CA ASP A 74 -5.73 -22.18 2.23
C ASP A 74 -4.61 -21.84 3.22
N VAL A 75 -4.94 -21.10 4.26
CA VAL A 75 -4.01 -20.64 5.30
C VAL A 75 -4.52 -21.13 6.65
N GLU A 76 -3.73 -21.95 7.32
CA GLU A 76 -3.97 -22.36 8.71
C GLU A 76 -2.90 -21.73 9.61
N VAL A 77 -3.33 -21.07 10.68
CA VAL A 77 -2.43 -20.48 11.68
C VAL A 77 -2.72 -21.14 13.02
N HIS A 78 -1.68 -21.60 13.70
CA HIS A 78 -1.75 -22.14 15.04
C HIS A 78 -0.83 -21.35 15.96
N VAL A 79 -1.28 -21.08 17.18
CA VAL A 79 -0.50 -20.37 18.20
C VAL A 79 -0.12 -21.34 19.31
N PRO A 80 0.97 -22.11 19.18
CA PRO A 80 1.40 -23.03 20.23
C PRO A 80 1.68 -22.36 21.58
N ALA A 81 2.19 -21.13 21.56
CA ALA A 81 2.54 -20.39 22.76
C ALA A 81 2.41 -18.89 22.49
N TRP A 82 1.89 -18.15 23.47
CA TRP A 82 1.86 -16.70 23.41
C TRP A 82 2.21 -16.14 24.77
N ASN A 83 3.32 -15.42 24.83
CA ASN A 83 3.76 -14.71 26.01
C ASN A 83 4.52 -13.45 25.60
N ARG A 84 3.86 -12.32 25.78
CA ARG A 84 4.36 -10.99 25.41
C ARG A 84 5.71 -10.63 26.03
N VAL A 85 6.00 -11.12 27.24
CA VAL A 85 7.25 -10.79 27.96
C VAL A 85 8.29 -11.91 27.88
N GLY A 86 7.95 -13.03 27.24
CA GLY A 86 8.76 -14.23 27.16
C GLY A 86 8.77 -14.80 25.75
N GLU A 87 8.39 -16.07 25.60
CA GLU A 87 8.42 -16.79 24.33
C GLU A 87 7.02 -16.88 23.72
N SER A 88 6.90 -16.42 22.47
CA SER A 88 5.71 -16.58 21.64
C SER A 88 6.08 -17.39 20.40
N ARG A 89 5.19 -18.29 19.99
CA ARG A 89 5.34 -19.15 18.83
C ARG A 89 4.06 -19.13 18.01
N ILE A 90 4.22 -18.93 16.70
CA ILE A 90 3.16 -19.06 15.71
C ILE A 90 3.63 -20.04 14.65
N ASP A 91 2.82 -21.05 14.38
CA ASP A 91 2.99 -21.94 13.23
C ASP A 91 1.96 -21.55 12.16
N VAL A 92 2.38 -21.41 10.90
CA VAL A 92 1.53 -21.07 9.76
C VAL A 92 1.73 -22.14 8.69
N THR A 93 0.65 -22.72 8.19
CA THR A 93 0.64 -23.63 7.06
C THR A 93 -0.14 -23.00 5.93
N VAL A 94 0.50 -22.82 4.78
CA VAL A 94 -0.10 -22.27 3.57
C VAL A 94 -0.13 -23.37 2.52
N THR A 95 -1.31 -23.63 1.95
CA THR A 95 -1.51 -24.63 0.90
C THR A 95 -2.12 -23.97 -0.33
N SER A 96 -1.53 -24.21 -1.51
CA SER A 96 -2.05 -23.71 -2.79
C SER A 96 -1.60 -24.64 -3.91
N ASP A 97 -2.52 -25.12 -4.75
CA ASP A 97 -2.21 -25.98 -5.92
C ASP A 97 -1.26 -27.17 -5.64
N GLY A 98 -1.42 -27.80 -4.47
CA GLY A 98 -0.56 -28.91 -4.04
C GLY A 98 0.85 -28.52 -3.60
N HIS A 99 1.16 -27.22 -3.56
CA HIS A 99 2.24 -26.62 -2.81
C HIS A 99 1.85 -26.49 -1.34
N VAL A 100 2.76 -26.88 -0.44
CA VAL A 100 2.58 -26.73 1.00
C VAL A 100 3.80 -26.00 1.55
N VAL A 101 3.57 -24.91 2.25
CA VAL A 101 4.58 -24.14 2.99
C VAL A 101 4.21 -24.19 4.46
N ASN A 102 5.08 -24.76 5.29
CA ASN A 102 5.00 -24.58 6.73
C ASN A 102 6.01 -23.52 7.15
N LEU A 103 5.57 -22.62 8.00
CA LEU A 103 6.34 -21.54 8.58
C LEU A 103 6.16 -21.59 10.09
N ARG A 104 7.25 -21.40 10.83
CA ARG A 104 7.27 -21.23 12.27
C ARG A 104 7.95 -19.91 12.57
N LEU A 105 7.29 -19.10 13.38
CA LEU A 105 7.78 -17.85 13.89
C LEU A 105 7.96 -18.03 15.40
N ASP A 106 9.19 -17.88 15.86
CA ASP A 106 9.56 -17.88 17.27
C ASP A 106 9.98 -16.46 17.65
N LEU A 107 9.28 -15.86 18.60
CA LEU A 107 9.60 -14.53 19.12
C LEU A 107 9.97 -14.66 20.60
N ARG A 108 11.16 -14.20 20.97
CA ARG A 108 11.61 -14.17 22.36
C ARG A 108 11.80 -12.74 22.81
N MET A 109 11.02 -12.33 23.79
CA MET A 109 11.11 -11.06 24.50
C MET A 109 11.79 -11.26 25.85
N SER A 110 12.43 -10.21 26.34
CA SER A 110 12.92 -10.09 27.72
C SER A 110 12.30 -8.83 28.32
N GLY A 111 11.12 -8.97 28.90
CA GLY A 111 10.30 -7.82 29.32
C GLY A 111 9.85 -7.01 28.10
N ARG A 112 10.36 -5.79 27.95
CA ARG A 112 9.99 -4.88 26.85
C ARG A 112 11.00 -4.83 25.69
N ARG A 113 11.98 -5.74 25.68
CA ARG A 113 13.07 -5.79 24.68
C ARG A 113 13.04 -7.08 23.88
N LEU A 114 13.25 -6.96 22.57
CA LEU A 114 13.39 -8.09 21.66
C LEU A 114 14.72 -8.84 21.89
N HIS A 115 14.67 -10.09 22.30
CA HIS A 115 15.89 -10.89 22.44
C HIS A 115 16.25 -11.57 21.12
N THR A 116 15.30 -12.31 20.57
CA THR A 116 15.51 -13.15 19.38
C THR A 116 14.25 -13.26 18.55
N VAL A 117 14.40 -13.25 17.22
CA VAL A 117 13.37 -13.68 16.27
C VAL A 117 13.92 -14.88 15.51
N GLY A 118 13.22 -16.01 15.59
CA GLY A 118 13.45 -17.19 14.79
C GLY A 118 12.37 -17.33 13.72
N ILE A 119 12.76 -17.66 12.50
CA ILE A 119 11.86 -18.01 11.42
C ILE A 119 12.32 -19.32 10.79
N ALA A 120 11.56 -20.38 10.92
CA ALA A 120 11.87 -21.67 10.32
C ALA A 120 10.75 -22.07 9.38
N GLY A 121 11.04 -22.86 8.36
CA GLY A 121 9.98 -23.36 7.50
C GLY A 121 10.43 -24.45 6.56
N ASP A 122 9.46 -25.11 5.97
CA ASP A 122 9.68 -26.04 4.89
C ASP A 122 8.66 -25.86 3.77
N TYR A 123 9.11 -26.12 2.56
CA TYR A 123 8.32 -26.09 1.35
C TYR A 123 8.30 -27.48 0.74
N GLN A 124 7.13 -27.86 0.25
CA GLN A 124 6.90 -29.10 -0.49
C GLN A 124 6.11 -28.80 -1.75
N GLY A 125 6.67 -29.14 -2.91
CA GLY A 125 6.00 -28.98 -4.19
C GLY A 125 5.00 -30.11 -4.54
N PRO A 126 4.25 -29.93 -5.65
CA PRO A 126 3.25 -30.89 -6.11
C PRO A 126 3.87 -32.20 -6.62
N LYS A 127 3.03 -33.24 -6.74
CA LYS A 127 3.38 -34.54 -7.36
C LYS A 127 3.57 -34.39 -8.89
N PRO A 128 4.31 -35.28 -9.58
CA PRO A 128 4.97 -36.50 -9.08
C PRO A 128 6.39 -36.30 -8.52
N PHE A 129 7.05 -35.16 -8.79
CA PHE A 129 8.44 -34.92 -8.39
C PHE A 129 8.58 -34.19 -7.03
N ARG A 130 7.69 -34.49 -6.08
CA ARG A 130 7.67 -33.82 -4.76
C ARG A 130 9.02 -33.92 -4.03
N TRP A 131 9.76 -35.02 -4.19
CA TRP A 131 11.04 -35.22 -3.50
C TRP A 131 12.14 -34.25 -3.97
N LEU A 132 12.05 -33.75 -5.20
CA LEU A 132 12.98 -32.79 -5.81
C LEU A 132 12.66 -31.34 -5.42
N ARG A 133 11.39 -31.07 -5.14
CA ARG A 133 10.86 -29.73 -4.86
C ARG A 133 10.63 -29.57 -3.36
N ARG A 134 11.71 -29.75 -2.59
CA ARG A 134 11.70 -29.53 -1.13
C ARG A 134 12.75 -28.52 -0.75
N ALA A 135 12.39 -27.55 0.07
CA ALA A 135 13.36 -26.66 0.68
C ALA A 135 13.01 -26.51 2.15
N ARG A 136 14.02 -26.47 3.01
CA ARG A 136 13.88 -26.08 4.41
C ARG A 136 14.69 -24.83 4.63
N TRP A 137 14.15 -23.86 5.34
CA TRP A 137 14.91 -22.68 5.75
C TRP A 137 14.79 -22.47 7.25
N GLU A 138 15.80 -21.81 7.79
CA GLU A 138 15.89 -21.39 9.18
C GLU A 138 16.65 -20.08 9.21
N GLY A 139 16.03 -19.04 9.74
CA GLY A 139 16.59 -17.71 9.92
C GLY A 139 16.49 -17.32 11.38
N GLU A 140 17.49 -16.60 11.86
CA GLU A 140 17.53 -16.13 13.24
C GLU A 140 18.12 -14.71 13.28
N LEU A 141 17.42 -13.81 13.95
CA LEU A 141 17.87 -12.47 14.32
C LEU A 141 18.06 -12.42 15.85
N ARG A 142 19.29 -12.27 16.29
CA ARG A 142 19.70 -12.09 17.69
C ARG A 142 19.95 -10.61 17.94
N ALA A 143 18.91 -9.92 18.37
CA ALA A 143 18.96 -8.47 18.47
C ALA A 143 19.94 -8.00 19.58
N GLU A 144 20.17 -8.76 20.65
CA GLU A 144 21.21 -8.40 21.63
C GLU A 144 22.63 -8.43 21.04
N GLU A 145 22.93 -9.41 20.19
CA GLU A 145 24.26 -9.54 19.56
C GLU A 145 24.52 -8.42 18.56
N TRP A 146 23.49 -7.88 17.90
CA TRP A 146 23.64 -6.79 16.91
C TRP A 146 24.00 -5.45 17.58
N TRP A 147 23.45 -5.17 18.76
CA TRP A 147 23.71 -3.95 19.52
C TRP A 147 24.73 -4.14 20.66
N SER A 148 25.38 -5.30 20.77
CA SER A 148 26.42 -5.56 21.78
C SER A 148 27.59 -4.58 21.64
N ALA A 149 27.88 -3.84 22.72
CA ALA A 149 28.99 -2.88 22.79
C ALA A 149 30.37 -3.56 22.70
N LEU A 150 30.48 -4.82 23.10
CA LEU A 150 31.73 -5.60 23.07
C LEU A 150 31.98 -6.28 21.72
N GLY A 151 31.11 -6.04 20.74
CA GLY A 151 31.05 -6.79 19.49
C GLY A 151 30.28 -8.10 19.64
N SER A 152 29.80 -8.62 18.52
CA SER A 152 28.99 -9.84 18.48
C SER A 152 29.89 -11.07 18.61
N LYS A 153 29.64 -11.95 19.59
CA LYS A 153 30.37 -13.23 19.72
C LYS A 153 29.92 -14.23 18.68
N THR A 154 28.67 -14.11 18.25
CA THR A 154 28.03 -14.91 17.20
C THR A 154 27.47 -14.00 16.12
N SER A 155 27.18 -14.53 14.92
CA SER A 155 26.55 -13.71 13.88
C SER A 155 25.14 -13.32 14.31
N PRO A 156 24.81 -12.03 14.47
CA PRO A 156 23.51 -11.61 14.95
C PRO A 156 22.38 -11.90 13.96
N VAL A 157 22.69 -12.07 12.67
CA VAL A 157 21.71 -12.55 11.70
C VAL A 157 22.28 -13.79 11.01
N SER A 158 21.48 -14.85 10.97
CA SER A 158 21.80 -16.06 10.22
C SER A 158 20.60 -16.50 9.41
N LEU A 159 20.86 -17.07 8.23
CA LEU A 159 19.86 -17.68 7.36
C LEU A 159 20.48 -18.91 6.72
N ARG A 160 19.89 -20.06 7.00
CA ARG A 160 20.28 -21.34 6.43
C ARG A 160 19.15 -21.87 5.58
N VAL A 161 19.44 -22.16 4.32
CA VAL A 161 18.52 -22.80 3.38
C VAL A 161 19.09 -24.15 2.98
N VAL A 162 18.29 -25.20 3.07
CA VAL A 162 18.66 -26.57 2.77
C VAL A 162 17.70 -27.13 1.71
N HIS A 163 18.27 -27.46 0.56
CA HIS A 163 17.62 -28.15 -0.54
C HIS A 163 18.20 -29.58 -0.64
N PRO A 164 17.50 -30.57 -1.24
CA PRO A 164 18.04 -31.90 -1.51
C PRO A 164 19.41 -31.92 -2.18
N PHE A 165 19.67 -30.95 -3.07
CA PHE A 165 20.91 -30.88 -3.85
C PHE A 165 21.95 -29.91 -3.32
N ALA A 166 21.54 -28.91 -2.55
CA ALA A 166 22.40 -27.81 -2.17
C ALA A 166 22.01 -27.26 -0.80
N HIS A 167 22.93 -26.58 -0.15
CA HIS A 167 22.64 -25.73 0.98
C HIS A 167 23.27 -24.36 0.77
N ALA A 168 22.62 -23.36 1.35
CA ALA A 168 23.12 -22.01 1.47
C ALA A 168 23.10 -21.62 2.94
N ASP A 169 24.15 -20.97 3.40
CA ASP A 169 24.28 -20.44 4.76
C ASP A 169 24.76 -19.00 4.63
N LEU A 170 23.93 -18.06 5.08
CA LEU A 170 24.18 -16.63 5.05
C LEU A 170 24.28 -16.14 6.49
N GLN A 171 25.38 -15.47 6.80
CA GLN A 171 25.65 -14.88 8.10
C GLN A 171 25.95 -13.40 7.92
N ILE A 172 25.24 -12.55 8.64
CA ILE A 172 25.45 -11.10 8.62
C ILE A 172 25.86 -10.67 10.03
N GLY A 173 26.96 -9.93 10.10
CA GLY A 173 27.49 -9.39 11.36
C GLY A 173 27.86 -7.92 11.26
N ARG A 174 27.72 -7.23 12.39
CA ARG A 174 28.17 -5.85 12.56
C ARG A 174 29.66 -5.84 12.90
N ARG A 175 30.41 -4.95 12.25
CA ARG A 175 31.82 -4.67 12.54
C ARG A 175 31.92 -3.34 13.27
N LYS A 176 33.16 -2.92 13.55
CA LYS A 176 33.42 -1.57 14.06
C LYS A 176 32.84 -0.54 13.08
N ASP A 177 32.02 0.35 13.62
CA ASP A 177 31.39 1.43 12.86
C ASP A 177 32.46 2.35 12.27
N VAL A 178 32.18 2.87 11.07
CA VAL A 178 33.08 3.76 10.33
C VAL A 178 32.29 5.03 9.99
N GLY A 179 32.80 6.20 10.41
CA GLY A 179 32.18 7.49 10.08
C GLY A 179 30.72 7.63 10.57
N GLY A 180 30.37 7.04 11.71
CA GLY A 180 29.00 7.07 12.24
C GLY A 180 28.02 6.13 11.52
N ARG A 181 28.47 5.34 10.53
CA ARG A 181 27.67 4.30 9.87
C ARG A 181 28.03 2.92 10.39
N TRP A 182 27.07 2.00 10.33
CA TRP A 182 27.34 0.60 10.65
C TRP A 182 28.09 -0.06 9.50
N SER A 183 29.26 -0.62 9.80
CA SER A 183 29.95 -1.49 8.87
C SER A 183 29.41 -2.91 9.03
N VAL A 184 28.76 -3.44 7.99
CA VAL A 184 28.12 -4.75 8.00
C VAL A 184 28.90 -5.69 7.08
N ARG A 185 29.12 -6.92 7.55
CA ARG A 185 29.72 -7.99 6.77
C ARG A 185 28.72 -9.11 6.55
N ALA A 186 28.42 -9.39 5.30
CA ALA A 186 27.69 -10.57 4.87
C ALA A 186 28.69 -11.65 4.40
N ASN A 187 28.54 -12.86 4.91
CA ASN A 187 29.24 -14.04 4.43
C ASN A 187 28.21 -15.08 3.99
N ALA A 188 28.26 -15.51 2.74
CA ALA A 188 27.44 -16.62 2.27
C ALA A 188 28.29 -17.82 1.86
N ARG A 189 27.84 -19.01 2.23
CA ARG A 189 28.47 -20.30 1.91
C ARG A 189 27.48 -21.16 1.15
N PHE A 190 27.94 -21.78 0.08
CA PHE A 190 27.14 -22.66 -0.77
C PHE A 190 27.86 -23.99 -0.94
N GLY A 191 27.10 -25.08 -0.89
CA GLY A 191 27.67 -26.40 -1.13
C GLY A 191 26.63 -27.44 -1.54
N GLY A 192 27.09 -28.47 -2.25
CA GLY A 192 26.26 -29.60 -2.65
C GLY A 192 25.98 -30.59 -1.51
N ARG A 193 24.85 -31.30 -1.58
CA ARG A 193 24.46 -32.37 -0.64
C ARG A 193 24.23 -33.69 -1.38
N SER A 194 24.51 -34.83 -0.73
CA SER A 194 24.27 -36.22 -1.22
C SER A 194 25.21 -36.74 -2.34
N LEU A 195 24.90 -37.92 -2.90
CA LEU A 195 25.59 -38.62 -4.02
C LEU A 195 25.75 -37.75 -5.27
N LEU A 196 24.93 -36.72 -5.43
CA LEU A 196 25.03 -35.73 -6.52
C LEU A 196 25.97 -34.56 -6.20
N ARG A 197 26.75 -34.62 -5.12
CA ARG A 197 27.81 -33.64 -4.79
C ARG A 197 28.69 -33.26 -5.99
N PRO A 198 29.17 -34.21 -6.84
CA PRO A 198 29.96 -33.85 -8.02
C PRO A 198 29.15 -33.00 -9.01
N VAL A 199 27.90 -33.38 -9.28
CA VAL A 199 27.00 -32.67 -10.21
C VAL A 199 26.64 -31.28 -9.67
N ALA A 200 26.29 -31.18 -8.38
CA ALA A 200 26.01 -29.91 -7.73
C ALA A 200 27.25 -29.01 -7.67
N ALA A 201 28.44 -29.57 -7.45
CA ALA A 201 29.69 -28.82 -7.46
C ALA A 201 30.02 -28.28 -8.86
N VAL A 202 29.79 -29.07 -9.92
CA VAL A 202 29.94 -28.63 -11.31
C VAL A 202 28.90 -27.56 -11.65
N GLY A 203 27.62 -27.78 -11.32
CA GLY A 203 26.55 -26.80 -11.53
C GLY A 203 26.82 -25.48 -10.80
N LEU A 204 27.24 -25.54 -9.53
CA LEU A 204 27.64 -24.36 -8.76
C LEU A 204 28.90 -23.69 -9.32
N ALA A 205 29.86 -24.45 -9.86
CA ALA A 205 31.06 -23.88 -10.49
C ALA A 205 30.71 -23.12 -11.77
N VAL A 206 29.85 -23.68 -12.63
CA VAL A 206 29.34 -23.02 -13.84
C VAL A 206 28.52 -21.79 -13.48
N MET A 207 27.63 -21.91 -12.49
CA MET A 207 26.75 -20.83 -12.06
C MET A 207 27.43 -19.83 -11.11
N ARG A 208 28.69 -20.06 -10.70
CA ARG A 208 29.38 -19.27 -9.67
C ARG A 208 29.39 -17.78 -9.99
N GLY A 209 29.72 -17.43 -11.24
CA GLY A 209 29.75 -16.05 -11.69
C GLY A 209 28.36 -15.42 -11.65
N ARG A 210 27.33 -16.15 -12.09
CA ARG A 210 25.93 -15.68 -12.09
C ARG A 210 25.38 -15.53 -10.68
N VAL A 211 25.60 -16.50 -9.80
CA VAL A 211 25.18 -16.45 -8.39
C VAL A 211 25.88 -15.31 -7.69
N ARG A 212 27.20 -15.15 -7.87
CA ARG A 212 27.94 -14.03 -7.28
C ARG A 212 27.40 -12.68 -7.76
N ARG A 213 27.16 -12.54 -9.07
CA ARG A 213 26.58 -11.31 -9.65
C ARG A 213 25.18 -11.02 -9.09
N MET A 214 24.31 -12.03 -9.03
CA MET A 214 22.97 -11.88 -8.44
C MET A 214 23.03 -11.48 -6.96
N LEU A 215 23.94 -12.07 -6.19
CA LEU A 215 24.16 -11.68 -4.79
C LEU A 215 24.71 -10.25 -4.70
N ASP A 216 25.71 -9.89 -5.50
CA ASP A 216 26.30 -8.54 -5.50
C ASP A 216 25.26 -7.48 -5.88
N GLU A 217 24.47 -7.73 -6.93
CA GLU A 217 23.36 -6.86 -7.35
C GLU A 217 22.29 -6.77 -6.25
N GLY A 218 21.87 -7.91 -5.68
CA GLY A 218 20.88 -7.96 -4.60
C GLY A 218 21.33 -7.26 -3.33
N PHE A 219 22.56 -7.49 -2.87
CA PHE A 219 23.14 -6.80 -1.72
C PHE A 219 23.31 -5.31 -1.97
N THR A 220 23.74 -4.90 -3.17
CA THR A 220 23.89 -3.49 -3.51
C THR A 220 22.53 -2.78 -3.50
N LYS A 221 21.51 -3.40 -4.09
CA LYS A 221 20.13 -2.88 -4.05
C LYS A 221 19.59 -2.81 -2.62
N ALA A 222 19.78 -3.86 -1.81
CA ALA A 222 19.33 -3.88 -0.41
C ALA A 222 20.01 -2.80 0.43
N VAL A 223 21.32 -2.59 0.26
CA VAL A 223 22.08 -1.54 0.96
C VAL A 223 21.64 -0.15 0.50
N ALA A 224 21.42 0.05 -0.81
CA ALA A 224 20.92 1.31 -1.34
C ALA A 224 19.52 1.62 -0.80
N ALA A 225 18.60 0.65 -0.83
CA ALA A 225 17.25 0.79 -0.27
C ALA A 225 17.30 1.08 1.24
N TRP A 226 18.12 0.36 2.00
CA TRP A 226 18.32 0.62 3.42
C TRP A 226 18.79 2.06 3.69
N ASN A 227 19.82 2.50 2.97
CA ASN A 227 20.39 3.83 3.16
C ASN A 227 19.47 4.96 2.66
N ALA A 228 18.59 4.67 1.73
CA ALA A 228 17.57 5.61 1.26
C ALA A 228 16.42 5.75 2.28
N GLU A 229 15.95 4.64 2.85
CA GLU A 229 14.72 4.65 3.66
C GLU A 229 15.00 4.82 5.16
N VAL A 230 15.98 4.10 5.75
CA VAL A 230 16.21 4.04 7.21
C VAL A 230 16.45 5.40 7.88
N PRO A 231 17.24 6.33 7.30
CA PRO A 231 17.37 7.67 7.88
C PRO A 231 16.02 8.37 8.07
N GLY A 232 15.15 8.33 7.07
CA GLY A 232 13.80 8.88 7.15
C GLY A 232 12.94 8.17 8.21
N MET A 233 13.06 6.84 8.32
CA MET A 233 12.39 6.07 9.37
C MET A 233 12.80 6.52 10.78
N VAL A 234 14.10 6.79 10.98
CA VAL A 234 14.67 7.22 12.27
C VAL A 234 14.24 8.65 12.62
N GLU A 235 14.27 9.56 11.65
CA GLU A 235 13.83 10.96 11.84
C GLU A 235 12.34 11.07 12.14
N GLN A 236 11.53 10.25 11.47
CA GLN A 236 10.08 10.21 11.69
C GLN A 236 9.73 9.64 13.06
N GLY A 237 10.35 8.51 13.44
CA GLY A 237 10.04 7.79 14.66
C GLY A 237 8.62 7.22 14.67
N MET A 238 8.20 6.71 15.83
CA MET A 238 6.84 6.17 16.01
C MET A 238 5.83 7.31 16.18
N ARG A 239 5.17 7.70 15.09
CA ARG A 239 4.05 8.66 15.13
C ARG A 239 2.75 7.95 14.80
N GLU A 240 1.75 8.09 15.65
CA GLU A 240 0.42 7.48 15.44
C GLU A 240 -0.41 8.22 14.37
N ARG A 241 0.06 9.40 13.97
CA ARG A 241 -0.47 10.23 12.89
C ARG A 241 0.64 10.53 11.89
N LEU A 242 0.35 10.24 10.62
CA LEU A 242 1.23 10.55 9.50
C LEU A 242 0.80 11.87 8.91
N GLU A 243 1.77 12.72 8.63
CA GLU A 243 1.55 14.04 8.03
C GLU A 243 2.46 14.16 6.82
N PHE A 244 1.83 14.54 5.70
CA PHE A 244 2.46 14.79 4.42
C PHE A 244 2.17 16.23 4.05
N GLU A 245 3.17 16.93 3.57
CA GLU A 245 3.05 18.30 3.10
C GLU A 245 3.90 18.42 1.84
N HIS A 246 3.33 19.03 0.81
CA HIS A 246 4.04 19.33 -0.43
C HIS A 246 3.53 20.61 -1.04
N ARG A 247 4.45 21.36 -1.65
CA ARG A 247 4.15 22.64 -2.28
C ARG A 247 4.29 22.51 -3.79
N ILE A 248 3.24 22.90 -4.50
CA ILE A 248 3.22 22.91 -5.96
C ILE A 248 2.94 24.30 -6.50
N THR A 249 3.31 24.52 -7.75
CA THR A 249 3.03 25.76 -8.48
C THR A 249 2.13 25.48 -9.66
N LEU A 250 1.02 26.22 -9.74
CA LEU A 250 0.03 26.14 -10.80
C LEU A 250 -0.01 27.45 -11.59
N LYS A 251 -0.29 27.39 -12.88
CA LYS A 251 -0.71 28.55 -13.66
C LYS A 251 -2.00 29.11 -13.05
N ALA A 252 -1.99 30.41 -12.74
CA ALA A 252 -3.16 31.10 -12.25
C ALA A 252 -4.20 31.26 -13.36
N VAL A 253 -5.48 31.11 -13.01
CA VAL A 253 -6.59 31.44 -13.91
C VAL A 253 -7.50 32.48 -13.25
N PRO A 254 -7.96 33.51 -13.98
CA PRO A 254 -8.91 34.46 -13.43
C PRO A 254 -10.25 33.76 -13.16
N ARG A 255 -11.03 34.30 -12.22
CA ARG A 255 -12.37 33.77 -11.90
C ARG A 255 -13.26 33.67 -13.14
N GLU A 256 -13.20 34.68 -14.00
CA GLU A 256 -13.94 34.75 -15.26
C GLU A 256 -13.62 33.56 -16.19
N TRP A 257 -12.36 33.11 -16.20
CA TRP A 257 -11.96 31.93 -16.96
C TRP A 257 -12.59 30.66 -16.38
N ALA A 258 -12.64 30.52 -15.05
CA ALA A 258 -13.23 29.35 -14.40
C ALA A 258 -14.76 29.30 -14.60
N ASP A 259 -15.43 30.46 -14.51
CA ASP A 259 -16.86 30.57 -14.81
C ASP A 259 -17.15 30.22 -16.28
N ALA A 260 -16.31 30.71 -17.21
CA ALA A 260 -16.41 30.36 -18.63
C ALA A 260 -16.15 28.87 -18.89
N TYR A 261 -15.17 28.27 -18.21
CA TYR A 261 -14.85 26.84 -18.32
C TYR A 261 -16.01 25.99 -17.83
N ALA A 262 -16.56 26.29 -16.65
CA ALA A 262 -17.70 25.57 -16.09
C ALA A 262 -18.93 25.66 -17.00
N ALA A 263 -19.21 26.86 -17.53
CA ALA A 263 -20.28 27.07 -18.50
C ALA A 263 -20.06 26.28 -19.80
N ALA A 264 -18.84 26.29 -20.34
CA ALA A 264 -18.50 25.55 -21.56
C ALA A 264 -18.60 24.03 -21.35
N LEU A 265 -18.08 23.53 -20.23
CA LEU A 265 -18.16 22.11 -19.85
C LEU A 265 -19.62 21.68 -19.69
N GLN A 266 -20.44 22.48 -18.99
CA GLN A 266 -21.85 22.18 -18.81
C GLN A 266 -22.56 22.10 -20.16
N ARG A 267 -22.40 23.10 -21.05
CA ARG A 267 -22.98 23.10 -22.40
C ARG A 267 -22.51 21.91 -23.23
N GLY A 268 -21.24 21.55 -23.14
CA GLY A 268 -20.71 20.39 -23.84
C GLY A 268 -21.35 19.09 -23.35
N ILE A 269 -21.57 18.94 -22.04
CA ILE A 269 -22.34 17.83 -21.47
C ILE A 269 -23.79 17.86 -21.97
N GLU A 270 -24.46 19.02 -21.98
CA GLU A 270 -25.84 19.14 -22.49
C GLU A 270 -25.97 18.77 -23.97
N GLY A 271 -24.94 19.08 -24.75
CA GLY A 271 -24.85 18.85 -26.19
C GLY A 271 -24.42 17.45 -26.60
N LEU A 272 -24.11 16.57 -25.64
CA LEU A 272 -23.68 15.20 -25.95
C LEU A 272 -24.74 14.47 -26.80
N PRO A 273 -24.34 13.87 -27.94
CA PRO A 273 -25.27 13.21 -28.84
C PRO A 273 -25.69 11.85 -28.28
N PHE A 274 -27.00 11.63 -28.13
CA PHE A 274 -27.56 10.32 -27.81
C PHE A 274 -28.42 9.80 -28.96
N GLU A 275 -28.12 8.61 -29.47
CA GLU A 275 -28.93 7.91 -30.47
C GLU A 275 -29.45 6.60 -29.87
N ARG A 276 -30.77 6.38 -29.94
CA ARG A 276 -31.46 5.21 -29.35
C ARG A 276 -31.07 4.96 -27.87
N GLY A 277 -30.85 6.05 -27.13
CA GLY A 277 -30.48 6.00 -25.71
C GLY A 277 -29.00 5.75 -25.45
N ARG A 278 -28.14 5.62 -26.47
CA ARG A 278 -26.69 5.45 -26.29
C ARG A 278 -25.92 6.68 -26.70
N LEU A 279 -24.89 7.01 -25.93
CA LEU A 279 -23.97 8.09 -26.26
C LEU A 279 -23.23 7.75 -27.56
N VAL A 280 -23.34 8.63 -28.55
CA VAL A 280 -22.59 8.52 -29.80
C VAL A 280 -21.18 9.05 -29.55
N LYS A 281 -20.19 8.23 -29.90
CA LYS A 281 -18.77 8.58 -29.78
C LYS A 281 -18.13 8.53 -31.16
N ASP A 282 -17.13 9.39 -31.36
CA ASP A 282 -16.34 9.42 -32.60
C ASP A 282 -15.24 8.33 -32.62
N SER A 283 -14.95 7.73 -31.45
CA SER A 283 -13.94 6.71 -31.25
C SER A 283 -14.44 5.56 -30.35
N GLU A 284 -13.77 4.41 -30.39
CA GLU A 284 -13.96 3.29 -29.46
C GLU A 284 -13.37 3.69 -28.08
N GLY A 285 -14.06 4.58 -27.35
CA GLY A 285 -13.59 5.08 -26.05
C GLY A 285 -13.69 4.04 -24.92
N SER A 286 -13.08 4.29 -23.75
CA SER A 286 -13.02 3.31 -22.63
C SER A 286 -14.33 3.12 -21.85
N PHE A 287 -15.45 3.66 -22.31
CA PHE A 287 -16.74 3.37 -21.69
C PHE A 287 -17.92 3.57 -22.64
N GLY A 288 -19.01 2.87 -22.38
CA GLY A 288 -20.33 3.14 -22.94
C GLY A 288 -21.18 3.95 -21.97
N VAL A 289 -22.05 4.82 -22.47
CA VAL A 289 -23.10 5.47 -21.67
C VAL A 289 -24.45 5.18 -22.29
N GLU A 290 -25.35 4.62 -21.50
CA GLU A 290 -26.72 4.32 -21.89
C GLU A 290 -27.71 5.09 -21.00
N LEU A 291 -28.52 5.95 -21.59
CA LEU A 291 -29.66 6.61 -20.97
C LEU A 291 -30.79 5.59 -20.80
N LEU A 292 -30.97 5.11 -19.57
CA LEU A 292 -31.99 4.14 -19.21
C LEU A 292 -33.38 4.77 -19.03
N LYS A 293 -33.43 6.00 -18.50
CA LYS A 293 -34.70 6.69 -18.19
C LYS A 293 -34.55 8.19 -18.29
N GLY A 294 -35.63 8.87 -18.66
CA GLY A 294 -35.73 10.33 -18.64
C GLY A 294 -35.24 10.97 -19.92
N LYS A 295 -35.00 12.28 -19.86
CA LYS A 295 -34.37 13.05 -20.94
C LYS A 295 -32.94 13.33 -20.54
N HIS A 296 -32.02 13.34 -21.50
CA HIS A 296 -30.62 13.67 -21.26
C HIS A 296 -30.50 14.90 -20.35
N ILE A 297 -29.73 14.76 -19.26
CA ILE A 297 -29.39 15.68 -18.17
C ILE A 297 -30.55 16.38 -17.48
N LYS A 298 -31.80 15.96 -17.71
CA LYS A 298 -32.94 16.50 -16.96
C LYS A 298 -33.09 15.81 -15.62
N PRO A 299 -33.60 16.50 -14.59
CA PRO A 299 -33.94 15.87 -13.32
C PRO A 299 -34.76 14.59 -13.52
N GLY A 300 -34.35 13.51 -12.85
CA GLY A 300 -34.90 12.16 -13.01
C GLY A 300 -34.30 11.32 -14.15
N ALA A 301 -33.31 11.86 -14.89
CA ALA A 301 -32.55 11.07 -15.86
C ALA A 301 -31.74 9.99 -15.15
N LYS A 302 -31.67 8.80 -15.74
CA LYS A 302 -30.87 7.67 -15.26
C LYS A 302 -29.99 7.15 -16.36
N TYR A 303 -28.71 6.98 -16.06
CA TYR A 303 -27.70 6.44 -16.95
C TYR A 303 -27.10 5.17 -16.38
N ARG A 304 -26.59 4.34 -17.27
CA ARG A 304 -25.63 3.28 -16.99
C ARG A 304 -24.34 3.61 -17.72
N ILE A 305 -23.23 3.56 -17.02
CA ILE A 305 -21.89 3.77 -17.57
C ILE A 305 -21.15 2.43 -17.48
N ASP A 306 -20.88 1.84 -18.63
CA ASP A 306 -20.14 0.57 -18.74
C ASP A 306 -18.68 0.87 -19.04
N PHE A 307 -17.74 0.47 -18.18
CA PHE A 307 -16.31 0.68 -18.44
C PHE A 307 -15.75 -0.46 -19.31
N VAL A 308 -15.11 -0.10 -20.41
CA VAL A 308 -14.38 -0.98 -21.34
C VAL A 308 -12.96 -1.13 -20.80
N SER A 309 -12.82 -1.94 -19.75
CA SER A 309 -11.55 -2.25 -19.09
C SER A 309 -11.27 -3.75 -19.19
N GLU A 310 -10.00 -4.16 -19.28
CA GLU A 310 -9.57 -5.57 -19.19
C GLU A 310 -9.83 -6.17 -17.80
N ASP A 311 -9.90 -5.32 -16.78
CA ASP A 311 -10.37 -5.68 -15.45
C ASP A 311 -11.91 -5.53 -15.43
N GLU A 312 -12.65 -6.56 -15.01
CA GLU A 312 -14.12 -6.60 -14.91
C GLU A 312 -14.66 -5.50 -13.96
N VAL A 313 -14.70 -4.25 -14.42
CA VAL A 313 -15.26 -3.12 -13.66
C VAL A 313 -16.78 -3.14 -13.83
N GLU A 314 -17.47 -3.20 -12.69
CA GLU A 314 -18.93 -3.15 -12.67
C GLU A 314 -19.46 -1.82 -13.22
N PRO A 315 -20.62 -1.84 -13.91
CA PRO A 315 -21.20 -0.64 -14.49
C PRO A 315 -21.69 0.33 -13.41
N LEU A 316 -21.47 1.62 -13.61
CA LEU A 316 -21.95 2.67 -12.69
C LEU A 316 -23.32 3.18 -13.13
N TYR A 317 -24.30 3.18 -12.22
CA TYR A 317 -25.57 3.85 -12.45
C TYR A 317 -25.47 5.30 -11.98
N VAL A 318 -25.97 6.24 -12.79
CA VAL A 318 -25.95 7.67 -12.48
C VAL A 318 -27.35 8.23 -12.56
N HIS A 319 -27.78 8.93 -11.52
CA HIS A 319 -29.06 9.59 -11.40
C HIS A 319 -28.90 11.11 -11.32
N VAL A 320 -29.56 11.84 -12.21
CA VAL A 320 -29.56 13.30 -12.19
C VAL A 320 -30.67 13.78 -11.26
N VAL A 321 -30.30 14.34 -10.11
CA VAL A 321 -31.24 14.88 -9.12
C VAL A 321 -31.62 16.31 -9.49
N ALA A 322 -30.62 17.12 -9.80
CA ALA A 322 -30.79 18.51 -10.22
C ALA A 322 -29.79 18.84 -11.33
N TRP A 323 -30.20 19.68 -12.28
CA TRP A 323 -29.31 20.18 -13.32
C TRP A 323 -29.83 21.54 -13.78
N GLU A 324 -29.19 22.59 -13.26
CA GLU A 324 -29.52 23.97 -13.57
C GLU A 324 -28.23 24.70 -13.97
N PHE A 325 -28.29 25.48 -15.05
CA PHE A 325 -27.12 26.18 -15.59
C PHE A 325 -26.60 27.29 -14.65
N ASP A 326 -27.54 28.04 -14.07
CA ASP A 326 -27.28 29.13 -13.12
C ASP A 326 -27.67 28.75 -11.67
N GLY A 327 -27.89 27.45 -11.42
CA GLY A 327 -28.44 26.93 -10.17
C GLY A 327 -27.73 25.67 -9.68
N PRO A 328 -28.29 24.99 -8.66
CA PRO A 328 -27.70 23.77 -8.15
C PRO A 328 -27.76 22.65 -9.19
N SER A 329 -26.63 21.95 -9.34
CA SER A 329 -26.54 20.71 -10.10
C SER A 329 -26.12 19.60 -9.15
N ARG A 330 -26.85 18.49 -9.14
CA ARG A 330 -26.57 17.33 -8.30
C ARG A 330 -26.78 16.06 -9.09
N ILE A 331 -25.74 15.23 -9.12
CA ILE A 331 -25.81 13.86 -9.59
C ILE A 331 -25.51 12.91 -8.44
N GLU A 332 -26.19 11.79 -8.44
CA GLU A 332 -25.96 10.67 -7.53
C GLU A 332 -25.55 9.48 -8.38
N PHE A 333 -24.73 8.60 -7.83
CA PHE A 333 -24.30 7.41 -8.53
C PHE A 333 -24.20 6.23 -7.58
N ASP A 334 -24.44 5.04 -8.12
CA ASP A 334 -24.45 3.79 -7.39
C ASP A 334 -23.84 2.67 -8.26
N SER A 335 -23.10 1.77 -7.63
CA SER A 335 -22.69 0.51 -8.27
C SER A 335 -23.86 -0.48 -8.25
N PRO A 336 -23.79 -1.57 -9.03
CA PRO A 336 -24.73 -2.67 -8.88
C PRO A 336 -24.76 -3.15 -7.42
N ASP A 337 -25.94 -3.60 -6.99
CA ASP A 337 -26.20 -4.07 -5.62
C ASP A 337 -25.96 -3.04 -4.50
N ASP A 338 -25.89 -1.74 -4.85
CA ASP A 338 -25.71 -0.61 -3.91
C ASP A 338 -24.43 -0.70 -3.06
N VAL A 339 -23.41 -1.43 -3.54
CA VAL A 339 -22.14 -1.67 -2.83
C VAL A 339 -21.33 -0.38 -2.66
N GLN A 340 -21.40 0.50 -3.66
CA GLN A 340 -20.86 1.85 -3.63
C GLN A 340 -21.94 2.84 -4.01
N THR A 341 -22.03 3.94 -3.27
CA THR A 341 -22.90 5.07 -3.55
C THR A 341 -22.09 6.35 -3.46
N GLY A 342 -22.47 7.35 -4.23
CA GLY A 342 -21.81 8.63 -4.19
C GLY A 342 -22.65 9.73 -4.82
N TRP A 343 -22.15 10.94 -4.70
CA TRP A 343 -22.83 12.11 -5.21
C TRP A 343 -21.82 13.22 -5.49
N VAL A 344 -22.16 14.05 -6.46
CA VAL A 344 -21.46 15.31 -6.74
C VAL A 344 -22.50 16.39 -6.84
N GLU A 345 -22.26 17.49 -6.15
CA GLU A 345 -23.12 18.66 -6.10
C GLU A 345 -22.29 19.91 -6.40
N ILE A 346 -22.84 20.79 -7.20
CA ILE A 346 -22.34 22.14 -7.43
C ILE A 346 -23.49 23.06 -7.07
N ASP A 347 -23.32 23.89 -6.04
CA ASP A 347 -24.35 24.85 -5.65
C ASP A 347 -24.27 26.16 -6.43
N SER A 348 -25.26 27.04 -6.24
CA SER A 348 -25.32 28.34 -6.90
C SER A 348 -24.18 29.30 -6.49
N ALA A 349 -23.51 29.03 -5.36
CA ALA A 349 -22.33 29.76 -4.93
C ALA A 349 -21.03 29.18 -5.52
N ARG A 350 -21.15 28.19 -6.42
CA ARG A 350 -20.04 27.43 -7.02
C ARG A 350 -19.22 26.67 -5.98
N ILE A 351 -19.81 26.28 -4.86
CA ILE A 351 -19.20 25.31 -3.95
C ILE A 351 -19.46 23.93 -4.55
N ILE A 352 -18.37 23.20 -4.80
CA ILE A 352 -18.41 21.83 -5.30
C ILE A 352 -18.28 20.92 -4.09
N ARG A 353 -19.23 20.02 -3.91
CA ARG A 353 -19.18 18.98 -2.87
C ARG A 353 -19.29 17.62 -3.53
N ALA A 354 -18.50 16.68 -3.05
CA ALA A 354 -18.59 15.30 -3.48
C ALA A 354 -18.59 14.40 -2.26
N GLY A 355 -19.36 13.32 -2.32
CA GLY A 355 -19.38 12.29 -1.31
C GLY A 355 -19.35 10.92 -1.96
N LEU A 356 -18.72 9.97 -1.28
CA LEU A 356 -18.57 8.60 -1.72
C LEU A 356 -18.65 7.70 -0.48
N ALA A 357 -19.45 6.65 -0.54
CA ALA A 357 -19.64 5.70 0.54
C ALA A 357 -19.79 4.30 -0.03
N GLY A 358 -19.00 3.35 0.45
CA GLY A 358 -19.13 1.95 0.01
C GLY A 358 -17.89 1.10 0.21
N GLU A 359 -17.92 -0.09 -0.36
CA GLU A 359 -16.78 -1.01 -0.34
C GLU A 359 -15.71 -0.57 -1.36
N PHE A 360 -14.45 -0.58 -0.97
CA PHE A 360 -13.30 -0.38 -1.86
C PHE A 360 -12.39 -1.59 -1.77
N LYS A 361 -11.56 -1.83 -2.78
CA LYS A 361 -10.59 -2.93 -2.75
C LYS A 361 -9.76 -2.89 -1.46
N GLY A 362 -9.95 -3.88 -0.58
CA GLY A 362 -9.29 -3.98 0.73
C GLY A 362 -10.02 -3.30 1.90
N TYR A 363 -11.17 -2.65 1.68
CA TYR A 363 -11.96 -1.96 2.71
C TYR A 363 -13.45 -2.19 2.51
N THR A 364 -14.11 -2.76 3.51
CA THR A 364 -15.56 -3.05 3.48
C THR A 364 -16.46 -1.82 3.64
N SER A 365 -15.89 -0.67 4.00
CA SER A 365 -16.64 0.58 4.09
C SER A 365 -15.64 1.73 4.16
N VAL A 366 -15.67 2.58 3.16
CA VAL A 366 -15.02 3.89 3.16
C VAL A 366 -16.11 4.93 2.96
N LYS A 367 -16.07 5.99 3.77
CA LYS A 367 -16.86 7.20 3.57
C LYS A 367 -15.88 8.32 3.28
N ALA A 368 -15.88 8.83 2.06
CA ALA A 368 -15.10 9.99 1.67
C ALA A 368 -16.03 11.16 1.35
N ALA A 369 -15.61 12.36 1.74
CA ALA A 369 -16.27 13.60 1.37
C ALA A 369 -15.20 14.62 0.97
N ALA A 370 -15.49 15.43 -0.03
CA ALA A 370 -14.65 16.53 -0.45
C ALA A 370 -15.52 17.78 -0.65
N GLU A 371 -15.00 18.93 -0.26
CA GLU A 371 -15.58 20.23 -0.52
C GLU A 371 -14.51 21.12 -1.18
N ALA A 372 -14.87 21.75 -2.28
CA ALA A 372 -14.09 22.78 -2.93
C ALA A 372 -14.91 24.08 -3.00
N ASP A 373 -14.49 25.08 -2.25
CA ASP A 373 -15.08 26.43 -2.26
C ASP A 373 -14.31 27.28 -3.28
N LEU A 374 -14.88 27.35 -4.48
CA LEU A 374 -14.32 28.15 -5.57
C LEU A 374 -14.26 29.65 -5.20
N GLY A 375 -15.20 30.17 -4.40
CA GLY A 375 -15.12 31.55 -3.90
C GLY A 375 -13.85 31.81 -3.09
N ARG A 376 -13.53 30.89 -2.17
CA ARG A 376 -12.29 30.94 -1.36
C ARG A 376 -11.03 30.76 -2.18
N TRP A 377 -11.11 30.08 -3.33
CA TRP A 377 -9.97 29.87 -4.21
C TRP A 377 -9.33 31.19 -4.68
N TRP A 378 -10.15 32.23 -4.91
CA TRP A 378 -9.66 33.56 -5.29
C TRP A 378 -9.58 34.56 -4.14
N SER A 379 -10.33 34.39 -3.05
CA SER A 379 -10.26 35.30 -1.89
C SER A 379 -9.19 34.93 -0.84
N GLY A 380 -8.54 33.76 -0.98
CA GLY A 380 -7.58 33.21 -0.04
C GLY A 380 -8.21 32.23 0.98
N GLY A 381 -7.40 31.33 1.54
CA GLY A 381 -7.80 30.31 2.51
C GLY A 381 -7.46 28.87 2.08
N SER A 382 -8.17 27.91 2.67
CA SER A 382 -8.14 26.47 2.32
C SER A 382 -9.32 26.17 1.38
N PRO A 383 -9.17 26.36 0.06
CA PRO A 383 -10.30 26.25 -0.85
C PRO A 383 -10.70 24.81 -1.15
N LEU A 384 -9.91 23.81 -0.76
CA LEU A 384 -10.30 22.41 -0.87
C LEU A 384 -9.99 21.66 0.43
N THR A 385 -10.98 20.94 0.93
CA THR A 385 -10.84 19.98 2.01
C THR A 385 -11.44 18.66 1.57
N ALA A 386 -10.81 17.56 1.97
CA ALA A 386 -11.40 16.24 1.82
C ALA A 386 -11.11 15.41 3.07
N THR A 387 -12.05 14.55 3.43
CA THR A 387 -11.91 13.56 4.49
C THR A 387 -12.27 12.20 3.94
N ALA A 388 -11.60 11.17 4.44
CA ALA A 388 -11.92 9.78 4.17
C ALA A 388 -11.87 9.02 5.48
N GLU A 389 -12.96 8.37 5.84
CA GLU A 389 -13.09 7.59 7.06
C GLU A 389 -13.34 6.13 6.71
N ASN A 390 -12.70 5.25 7.46
CA ASN A 390 -13.01 3.84 7.48
C ASN A 390 -12.85 3.30 8.93
N PRO A 391 -13.25 2.06 9.20
CA PRO A 391 -13.09 1.50 10.54
C PRO A 391 -11.64 1.40 11.06
N ALA A 392 -10.61 1.39 10.19
CA ALA A 392 -9.19 1.40 10.58
C ALA A 392 -8.69 2.80 10.90
N GLY A 393 -9.33 3.86 10.44
CA GLY A 393 -8.68 5.16 10.44
C GLY A 393 -9.42 6.25 9.70
N GLU A 394 -8.79 7.39 9.73
CA GLU A 394 -9.23 8.61 9.07
C GLU A 394 -8.07 9.20 8.30
N ALA A 395 -8.37 9.74 7.13
CA ALA A 395 -7.48 10.55 6.36
C ALA A 395 -8.13 11.90 6.09
N ALA A 396 -7.33 12.96 6.08
CA ALA A 396 -7.75 14.29 5.68
C ALA A 396 -6.77 14.86 4.67
N LEU A 397 -7.27 15.62 3.70
CA LEU A 397 -6.51 16.36 2.71
C LEU A 397 -6.97 17.82 2.77
N THR A 398 -6.01 18.74 2.82
CA THR A 398 -6.27 20.17 2.68
C THR A 398 -5.39 20.73 1.57
N VAL A 399 -5.96 21.59 0.76
CA VAL A 399 -5.22 22.38 -0.22
C VAL A 399 -5.44 23.84 0.12
N GLU A 400 -4.34 24.56 0.28
CA GLU A 400 -4.32 25.97 0.67
C GLU A 400 -3.54 26.78 -0.35
N ARG A 401 -4.09 27.94 -0.72
CA ARG A 401 -3.36 28.87 -1.58
C ARG A 401 -2.50 29.79 -0.71
N VAL A 402 -1.19 29.74 -0.91
CA VAL A 402 -0.22 30.45 -0.05
C VAL A 402 0.18 31.80 -0.65
N ALA A 403 0.38 31.86 -1.95
CA ALA A 403 0.82 33.08 -2.62
C ALA A 403 0.45 33.08 -4.10
N GLU A 404 0.47 34.27 -4.69
CA GLU A 404 0.46 34.47 -6.13
C GLU A 404 1.68 35.29 -6.51
N ARG A 405 2.40 34.85 -7.54
CA ARG A 405 3.55 35.54 -8.07
C ARG A 405 3.61 35.34 -9.57
N ASP A 406 3.74 36.43 -10.32
CA ASP A 406 4.03 36.41 -11.76
C ASP A 406 3.04 35.55 -12.59
N GLY A 407 1.75 35.53 -12.21
CA GLY A 407 0.72 34.73 -12.91
C GLY A 407 0.68 33.25 -12.52
N GLU A 408 1.34 32.88 -11.42
CA GLU A 408 1.34 31.53 -10.86
C GLU A 408 0.78 31.53 -9.43
N TRP A 409 0.03 30.48 -9.09
CA TRP A 409 -0.40 30.16 -7.74
C TRP A 409 0.54 29.17 -7.08
N THR A 410 0.96 29.48 -5.87
CA THR A 410 1.63 28.51 -4.99
C THR A 410 0.59 27.87 -4.09
N LEU A 411 0.45 26.55 -4.17
CA LEU A 411 -0.44 25.77 -3.32
C LEU A 411 0.35 24.94 -2.31
N ASN A 412 -0.15 24.87 -1.09
CA ASN A 412 0.26 23.90 -0.10
C ASN A 412 -0.76 22.77 -0.05
N ILE A 413 -0.31 21.54 -0.24
CA ILE A 413 -1.14 20.34 -0.16
C ILE A 413 -0.68 19.59 1.06
N ALA A 414 -1.56 19.46 2.05
CA ALA A 414 -1.29 18.69 3.26
C ALA A 414 -2.26 17.51 3.34
N ALA A 415 -1.73 16.34 3.66
CA ALA A 415 -2.52 15.15 3.94
C ALA A 415 -2.14 14.58 5.30
N THR A 416 -3.13 14.10 6.03
CA THR A 416 -2.94 13.43 7.31
C THR A 416 -3.63 12.08 7.30
N VAL A 417 -3.01 11.08 7.92
CA VAL A 417 -3.55 9.73 8.08
C VAL A 417 -3.38 9.31 9.52
N GLU A 418 -4.48 8.88 10.14
CA GLU A 418 -4.51 8.49 11.55
C GLU A 418 -5.27 7.16 11.70
N GLY A 419 -4.69 6.25 12.49
CA GLY A 419 -5.36 4.98 12.79
C GLY A 419 -6.42 5.13 13.90
N ARG A 420 -7.39 4.22 13.93
CA ARG A 420 -8.36 4.05 15.02
C ARG A 420 -8.04 2.74 15.76
N VAL A 421 -8.06 2.78 17.09
CA VAL A 421 -7.87 1.60 17.96
C VAL A 421 -6.59 0.83 17.58
N TRP A 422 -6.67 -0.48 17.31
CA TRP A 422 -5.56 -1.37 16.97
C TRP A 422 -4.75 -0.91 15.75
N ALA A 423 -5.38 -0.21 14.80
CA ALA A 423 -4.74 0.25 13.58
C ALA A 423 -3.81 1.45 13.82
N ARG A 424 -3.90 2.16 14.96
CA ARG A 424 -2.93 3.22 15.32
C ARG A 424 -1.51 2.71 15.35
N HIS A 425 -1.33 1.53 15.92
CA HIS A 425 -0.03 0.89 16.00
C HIS A 425 0.49 0.48 14.62
N LEU A 426 -0.39 0.02 13.73
CA LEU A 426 -0.01 -0.27 12.35
C LEU A 426 0.32 0.99 11.55
N VAL A 427 -0.42 2.09 11.74
CA VAL A 427 -0.10 3.38 11.10
C VAL A 427 1.26 3.89 11.58
N ALA A 428 1.58 3.77 12.87
CA ALA A 428 2.90 4.14 13.38
C ALA A 428 4.02 3.28 12.79
N VAL A 429 3.81 1.96 12.69
CA VAL A 429 4.77 1.04 12.07
C VAL A 429 4.90 1.32 10.57
N ALA A 430 3.80 1.54 9.85
CA ALA A 430 3.80 1.88 8.43
C ALA A 430 4.46 3.24 8.18
N GLY A 431 4.26 4.21 9.07
CA GLY A 431 4.96 5.49 9.04
C GLY A 431 6.47 5.30 9.12
N VAL A 432 6.93 4.47 10.06
CA VAL A 432 8.36 4.12 10.15
C VAL A 432 8.79 3.37 8.89
N LEU A 433 8.13 2.29 8.49
CA LEU A 433 8.61 1.38 7.45
C LEU A 433 8.41 1.86 6.01
N SER A 434 7.45 2.75 5.78
CA SER A 434 6.99 3.14 4.44
C SER A 434 6.72 4.64 4.31
N GLY A 435 6.83 5.42 5.39
CA GLY A 435 6.62 6.87 5.38
C GLY A 435 7.40 7.62 4.31
N PRO A 436 8.71 7.37 4.09
CA PRO A 436 9.46 8.05 3.04
C PRO A 436 8.94 7.74 1.63
N SER A 437 8.58 6.47 1.37
CA SER A 437 8.01 6.05 0.09
C SER A 437 6.59 6.60 -0.12
N MET A 438 5.75 6.62 0.93
CA MET A 438 4.42 7.25 0.88
C MET A 438 4.52 8.76 0.62
N ARG A 439 5.47 9.45 1.27
CA ARG A 439 5.73 10.88 1.04
C ARG A 439 6.17 11.13 -0.39
N ARG A 440 7.08 10.31 -0.92
CA ARG A 440 7.53 10.42 -2.30
C ARG A 440 6.36 10.25 -3.29
N SER A 441 5.55 9.21 -3.11
CA SER A 441 4.36 8.99 -3.94
C SER A 441 3.35 10.14 -3.84
N PHE A 442 3.15 10.69 -2.64
CA PHE A 442 2.31 11.88 -2.44
C PHE A 442 2.84 13.10 -3.21
N GLN A 443 4.15 13.35 -3.15
CA GLN A 443 4.81 14.43 -3.88
C GLN A 443 4.70 14.23 -5.40
N GLU A 444 5.02 13.04 -5.88
CA GLU A 444 4.93 12.67 -7.30
C GLU A 444 3.51 12.85 -7.84
N ASN A 445 2.48 12.43 -7.11
CA ASN A 445 1.08 12.61 -7.50
C ASN A 445 0.68 14.10 -7.54
N ALA A 446 1.12 14.88 -6.56
CA ALA A 446 0.85 16.32 -6.53
C ALA A 446 1.58 17.07 -7.68
N ASP A 447 2.83 16.70 -7.98
CA ASP A 447 3.60 17.26 -9.08
C ASP A 447 3.00 16.87 -10.44
N ALA A 448 2.58 15.61 -10.61
CA ALA A 448 1.91 15.14 -11.82
C ALA A 448 0.57 15.87 -12.04
N PHE A 449 -0.18 16.14 -10.98
CA PHE A 449 -1.37 16.99 -11.05
C PHE A 449 -1.02 18.41 -11.50
N ALA A 450 0.04 19.02 -10.94
CA ALA A 450 0.49 20.35 -11.31
C ALA A 450 0.90 20.44 -12.79
N GLU A 451 1.64 19.44 -13.28
CA GLU A 451 2.03 19.33 -14.68
C GLU A 451 0.81 19.24 -15.60
N LYS A 452 -0.15 18.36 -15.27
CA LYS A 452 -1.39 18.21 -16.05
C LYS A 452 -2.20 19.50 -16.08
N TRP A 453 -2.36 20.17 -14.93
CA TRP A 453 -3.04 21.47 -14.85
C TRP A 453 -2.32 22.50 -15.73
N ASN A 454 -1.01 22.66 -15.55
CA ASN A 454 -0.22 23.66 -16.27
C ASN A 454 -0.21 23.44 -17.79
N GLY A 455 -0.29 22.18 -18.23
CA GLY A 455 -0.46 21.82 -19.64
C GLY A 455 -1.87 22.11 -20.18
N ALA A 456 -2.90 21.99 -19.34
CA ALA A 456 -4.30 22.15 -19.73
C ALA A 456 -4.80 23.61 -19.74
N VAL A 457 -4.14 24.54 -19.03
CA VAL A 457 -4.54 25.96 -19.02
C VAL A 457 -4.26 26.59 -20.40
N GLY A 458 -5.31 26.63 -21.23
CA GLY A 458 -5.45 27.38 -22.48
C GLY A 458 -6.66 28.34 -22.40
N THR A 459 -7.40 28.54 -23.50
CA THR A 459 -8.72 29.22 -23.36
C THR A 459 -9.70 28.31 -22.60
N ALA A 460 -10.68 28.92 -21.92
CA ALA A 460 -11.64 28.18 -21.11
C ALA A 460 -12.44 27.15 -21.93
N GLU A 461 -12.78 27.51 -23.17
CA GLU A 461 -13.51 26.65 -24.11
C GLU A 461 -12.65 25.48 -24.60
N GLU A 462 -11.40 25.74 -25.01
CA GLU A 462 -10.45 24.68 -25.40
C GLU A 462 -10.16 23.72 -24.25
N ALA A 463 -10.03 24.24 -23.01
CA ALA A 463 -9.81 23.42 -21.83
C ALA A 463 -11.03 22.54 -21.52
N ALA A 464 -12.24 23.08 -21.63
CA ALA A 464 -13.48 22.32 -21.42
C ALA A 464 -13.67 21.23 -22.48
N ASP A 465 -13.44 21.57 -23.75
CA ASP A 465 -13.50 20.64 -24.87
C ASP A 465 -12.42 19.55 -24.77
N SER A 466 -11.19 19.92 -24.42
CA SER A 466 -10.10 18.97 -24.11
C SER A 466 -10.48 18.03 -22.97
N THR A 467 -11.12 18.55 -21.92
CA THR A 467 -11.63 17.74 -20.80
C THR A 467 -12.70 16.75 -21.27
N LEU A 468 -13.65 17.21 -22.10
CA LEU A 468 -14.69 16.33 -22.65
C LEU A 468 -14.09 15.25 -23.54
N ARG A 469 -13.18 15.58 -24.45
CA ARG A 469 -12.48 14.57 -25.27
C ARG A 469 -11.69 13.60 -24.42
N ALA A 470 -10.93 14.10 -23.45
CA ALA A 470 -10.15 13.25 -22.56
C ALA A 470 -11.03 12.33 -21.71
N VAL A 471 -12.29 12.69 -21.45
CA VAL A 471 -13.26 11.79 -20.82
C VAL A 471 -13.87 10.86 -21.87
N LEU A 472 -14.25 11.34 -23.06
CA LEU A 472 -15.02 10.55 -24.02
C LEU A 472 -14.18 9.53 -24.81
N ASP A 473 -12.93 9.89 -25.15
CA ASP A 473 -12.05 9.17 -26.07
C ASP A 473 -10.98 8.32 -25.36
N HIS A 474 -10.71 8.55 -24.07
CA HIS A 474 -9.81 7.69 -23.30
C HIS A 474 -10.49 6.49 -22.75
#